data_AF-I2KA26-F1
#
_entry.id   AF-I2KA26-F1
#
_cell.length_a   1.000
_cell.length_b   1.000
_cell.length_c   1.000
_cell.angle_alpha   90.00
_cell.angle_beta   90.00
_cell.angle_gamma   90.00
#
_symmetry.space_group_name_H-M   'P 1'
#
loop_
_entity.id
_entity.type
_entity.pdbx_description
1 polymer ?
#
loop_
_entity_poly.entity_id
_entity_poly.type
_entity_poly.pdbx_seq_one_letter_code
_entity_poly.pdbx_strand_id
1 'polypeptide(L)'
;MFRLFPHLYIRLIGMVTLTLLLTACSFKSRTYEAPSVTAYQNAKVAGYKHIRYWGDKTAQYTYTRDNIKRLGANKNFRKRIDILALSGGAEDGAYGAGFLKGWSERGNRPEFTVVTGISTGALIAPFAFLGPKYDKVLQKLYTESSQKNIVLLSPMEALFGASLGDTAPLKKILSEEINDDFVAELAKEAKKGRLLQIGTTNLDAQRPVVWEITEIALSGRSDAPKLIRDIMLASASIPGAFPPVLIDVVINGKKYQEVHVDGGVTRQIFVYPRDLDIRKLQRMLHMYPQKNMWLIRNTKIDPEYKPISLSLADIAERSFYTLTKYHGLGDLVNITSLAKRDGFHIHITNVPKSFDVPLEDFFDKKYMKALYQVGYEKGRSNSAWQTTLKF
;
A
#
# COMPACT_ATOMS: atom_id res chain seq x y z
N MET A 1 15.85 -65.44 -4.79
CA MET A 1 17.13 -64.78 -5.13
C MET A 1 16.85 -63.66 -6.13
N PHE A 2 16.44 -62.48 -5.65
CA PHE A 2 16.22 -61.32 -6.53
C PHE A 2 17.58 -60.69 -6.83
N ARG A 3 18.09 -60.86 -8.05
CA ARG A 3 19.25 -60.11 -8.55
C ARG A 3 18.81 -58.68 -8.83
N LEU A 4 19.04 -57.80 -7.86
CA LEU A 4 18.94 -56.35 -8.00
C LEU A 4 19.91 -55.90 -9.11
N PHE A 5 19.39 -55.19 -10.13
CA PHE A 5 20.18 -54.53 -11.17
C PHE A 5 20.86 -53.29 -10.58
N PRO A 6 22.16 -53.32 -10.25
CA PRO A 6 22.83 -52.20 -9.56
C PRO A 6 22.96 -50.98 -10.49
N HIS A 7 23.02 -51.20 -11.80
CA HIS A 7 23.13 -50.14 -12.79
C HIS A 7 21.86 -49.30 -12.94
N LEU A 8 20.68 -49.87 -12.67
CA LEU A 8 19.42 -49.13 -12.74
C LEU A 8 19.27 -48.19 -11.54
N TYR A 9 19.65 -48.65 -10.34
CA TYR A 9 19.66 -47.82 -9.13
C TYR A 9 20.69 -46.70 -9.20
N ILE A 10 21.89 -46.94 -9.71
CA ILE A 10 22.91 -45.90 -9.88
C ILE A 10 22.47 -44.85 -10.91
N ARG A 11 21.79 -45.26 -11.98
CA ARG A 11 21.22 -44.32 -12.97
C ARG A 11 20.06 -43.53 -12.40
N LEU A 12 19.18 -44.15 -11.61
CA LEU A 12 18.04 -43.48 -10.97
C LEU A 12 18.52 -42.48 -9.91
N ILE A 13 19.47 -42.88 -9.06
CA ILE A 13 20.10 -41.98 -8.09
C ILE A 13 20.82 -40.86 -8.83
N GLY A 14 21.63 -41.15 -9.84
CA GLY A 14 22.29 -40.12 -10.65
C GLY A 14 21.31 -39.13 -11.29
N MET A 15 20.15 -39.59 -11.76
CA MET A 15 19.11 -38.73 -12.35
C MET A 15 18.37 -37.90 -11.29
N VAL A 16 18.12 -38.47 -10.09
CA VAL A 16 17.54 -37.77 -8.94
C VAL A 16 18.51 -36.74 -8.36
N THR A 17 19.80 -37.06 -8.24
CA THR A 17 20.83 -36.12 -7.78
C THR A 17 21.07 -35.03 -8.83
N LEU A 18 21.03 -35.35 -10.12
CA LEU A 18 21.14 -34.36 -11.19
C LEU A 18 19.91 -33.44 -11.24
N THR A 19 18.70 -33.96 -11.01
CA THR A 19 17.49 -33.12 -10.89
C THR A 19 17.49 -32.27 -9.61
N LEU A 20 18.00 -32.78 -8.48
CA LEU A 20 18.22 -31.99 -7.25
C LEU A 20 19.33 -30.94 -7.37
N LEU A 21 20.37 -31.19 -8.18
CA LEU A 21 21.44 -30.23 -8.47
C LEU A 21 20.99 -29.19 -9.51
N LEU A 22 20.09 -29.55 -10.43
CA LEU A 22 19.50 -28.63 -11.41
C LEU A 22 18.39 -27.73 -10.82
N THR A 23 17.75 -28.12 -9.70
CA THR A 23 16.82 -27.24 -8.97
C THR A 23 17.51 -26.21 -8.07
N ALA A 24 18.83 -26.33 -7.85
CA ALA A 24 19.60 -25.39 -7.02
C ALA A 24 19.89 -24.05 -7.71
N CYS A 25 19.70 -23.95 -9.03
CA CYS A 25 20.10 -22.78 -9.84
C CYS A 25 18.94 -22.22 -10.68
N SER A 26 17.87 -21.75 -10.05
CA SER A 26 16.96 -20.79 -10.69
C SER A 26 16.12 -19.99 -9.68
N PHE A 27 16.70 -19.67 -8.51
CA PHE A 27 16.14 -18.61 -7.71
C PHE A 27 16.39 -17.29 -8.45
N LYS A 28 15.37 -16.44 -8.61
CA LYS A 28 15.59 -15.04 -8.98
C LYS A 28 16.35 -14.39 -7.82
N SER A 29 17.66 -14.53 -7.83
CA SER A 29 18.54 -13.99 -6.80
C SER A 29 18.51 -12.47 -6.92
N ARG A 30 18.70 -11.81 -5.79
CA ARG A 30 18.95 -10.36 -5.81
C ARG A 30 20.21 -10.11 -6.62
N THR A 31 20.20 -9.05 -7.41
CA THR A 31 21.40 -8.57 -8.11
C THR A 31 22.46 -8.11 -7.12
N TYR A 32 22.05 -7.58 -5.97
CA TYR A 32 22.94 -7.18 -4.87
C TYR A 32 22.50 -7.82 -3.56
N GLU A 33 23.43 -8.09 -2.66
CA GLU A 33 23.12 -8.69 -1.35
C GLU A 33 22.14 -7.83 -0.54
N ALA A 34 21.49 -8.45 0.45
CA ALA A 34 20.69 -7.73 1.43
C ALA A 34 21.58 -6.87 2.34
N PRO A 35 21.13 -5.69 2.79
CA PRO A 35 21.81 -4.98 3.86
C PRO A 35 21.97 -5.85 5.11
N SER A 36 23.13 -5.77 5.79
CA SER A 36 23.29 -6.41 7.09
C SER A 36 22.40 -5.73 8.15
N VAL A 37 22.09 -6.45 9.23
CA VAL A 37 21.23 -5.96 10.34
C VAL A 37 21.74 -4.63 10.91
N THR A 38 23.06 -4.50 11.09
CA THR A 38 23.68 -3.27 11.63
C THR A 38 23.71 -2.13 10.61
N ALA A 39 23.80 -2.45 9.32
CA ALA A 39 23.89 -1.47 8.25
C ALA A 39 22.52 -0.94 7.79
N TYR A 40 21.43 -1.67 8.07
CA TYR A 40 20.08 -1.35 7.61
C TYR A 40 19.62 0.08 7.96
N GLN A 41 20.04 0.58 9.12
CA GLN A 41 19.69 1.94 9.57
C GLN A 41 20.28 3.04 8.66
N ASN A 42 21.35 2.73 7.94
CA ASN A 42 22.06 3.65 7.05
C ASN A 42 21.67 3.46 5.57
N ALA A 43 20.79 2.50 5.26
CA ALA A 43 20.35 2.21 3.89
C ALA A 43 19.53 3.36 3.30
N LYS A 44 20.05 3.97 2.24
CA LYS A 44 19.41 5.09 1.53
C LYS A 44 19.21 4.73 0.07
N VAL A 45 18.09 5.16 -0.52
CA VAL A 45 17.95 5.11 -1.98
C VAL A 45 18.92 6.13 -2.59
N ALA A 46 19.69 5.70 -3.59
CA ALA A 46 20.74 6.52 -4.17
C ALA A 46 20.22 7.87 -4.67
N GLY A 47 20.87 8.96 -4.27
CA GLY A 47 20.52 10.31 -4.70
C GLY A 47 19.32 10.96 -3.98
N TYR A 48 18.67 10.25 -3.06
CA TYR A 48 17.55 10.78 -2.27
C TYR A 48 17.93 11.01 -0.80
N LYS A 49 17.27 11.98 -0.17
CA LYS A 49 17.39 12.29 1.27
C LYS A 49 16.00 12.29 1.89
N HIS A 50 15.85 11.65 3.05
CA HIS A 50 14.63 11.68 3.86
C HIS A 50 13.34 11.25 3.15
N ILE A 51 13.41 10.38 2.14
CA ILE A 51 12.22 9.92 1.39
C ILE A 51 11.51 8.72 2.02
N ARG A 52 12.01 8.20 3.13
CA ARG A 52 11.42 7.05 3.83
C ARG A 52 11.85 6.99 5.28
N TYR A 53 11.05 6.30 6.08
CA TYR A 53 11.35 5.96 7.46
C TYR A 53 10.65 4.65 7.87
N TRP A 54 11.08 4.08 8.99
CA TRP A 54 10.40 2.92 9.56
C TRP A 54 9.02 3.31 10.09
N GLY A 55 7.96 2.70 9.56
CA GLY A 55 6.59 3.09 9.90
C GLY A 55 6.22 2.84 11.36
N ASP A 56 6.99 2.05 12.10
CA ASP A 56 6.84 1.80 13.54
C ASP A 56 7.55 2.85 14.43
N LYS A 57 8.17 3.86 13.82
CA LYS A 57 8.87 4.97 14.50
C LYS A 57 8.56 6.31 13.86
N THR A 58 8.64 7.37 14.65
CA THR A 58 8.60 8.74 14.13
C THR A 58 9.83 9.01 13.28
N ALA A 59 9.63 9.64 12.12
CA ALA A 59 10.72 9.99 11.22
C ALA A 59 11.70 10.96 11.90
N GLN A 60 13.01 10.72 11.75
CA GLN A 60 14.05 11.49 12.43
C GLN A 60 14.02 13.00 12.07
N TYR A 61 13.57 13.33 10.86
CA TYR A 61 13.49 14.70 10.36
C TYR A 61 12.21 15.45 10.80
N THR A 62 11.28 14.81 11.50
CA THR A 62 9.96 15.36 11.86
C THR A 62 10.04 16.72 12.55
N TYR A 63 10.96 16.87 13.51
CA TYR A 63 11.10 18.10 14.33
C TYR A 63 12.20 19.04 13.84
N THR A 64 12.72 18.86 12.63
CA THR A 64 13.74 19.75 12.06
C THR A 64 13.14 21.10 11.70
N ARG A 65 13.95 22.17 11.76
CA ARG A 65 13.50 23.54 11.43
C ARG A 65 12.88 23.62 10.04
N ASP A 66 13.47 22.96 9.05
CA ASP A 66 12.99 22.98 7.67
C ASP A 66 11.64 22.28 7.53
N ASN A 67 11.47 21.11 8.17
CA ASN A 67 10.19 20.41 8.14
C ASN A 67 9.09 21.22 8.84
N ILE A 68 9.37 21.79 10.01
CA ILE A 68 8.42 22.64 10.75
C ILE A 68 8.04 23.88 9.93
N LYS A 69 9.01 24.55 9.31
CA LYS A 69 8.75 25.71 8.44
C LYS A 69 7.83 25.34 7.28
N ARG A 70 8.06 24.19 6.65
CA ARG A 70 7.25 23.72 5.52
C ARG A 70 5.84 23.32 5.94
N LEU A 71 5.68 22.59 7.04
CA LEU A 71 4.35 22.25 7.59
C LEU A 71 3.56 23.50 7.98
N GLY A 72 4.24 24.58 8.39
CA GLY A 72 3.62 25.88 8.68
C GLY A 72 3.36 26.76 7.45
N ALA A 73 3.72 26.34 6.23
CA ALA A 73 3.65 27.18 5.03
C ALA A 73 2.21 27.46 4.58
N ASN A 74 1.31 26.48 4.69
CA ASN A 74 -0.10 26.66 4.34
C ASN A 74 -0.90 27.18 5.53
N LYS A 75 -1.34 28.44 5.42
CA LYS A 75 -2.15 29.12 6.44
C LYS A 75 -3.47 28.40 6.74
N ASN A 76 -4.01 27.62 5.81
CA ASN A 76 -5.25 26.86 6.03
C ASN A 76 -5.08 25.80 7.14
N PHE A 77 -3.86 25.28 7.33
CA PHE A 77 -3.56 24.31 8.39
C PHE A 77 -3.66 24.90 9.80
N ARG A 78 -3.72 26.23 9.95
CA ARG A 78 -4.04 26.88 11.24
C ARG A 78 -5.50 26.72 11.63
N LYS A 79 -6.39 26.56 10.64
CA LYS A 79 -7.84 26.39 10.86
C LYS A 79 -8.20 24.92 11.00
N ARG A 80 -7.72 24.09 10.07
CA ARG A 80 -8.07 22.66 10.00
C ARG A 80 -6.93 21.80 9.48
N ILE A 81 -6.79 20.60 10.02
CA ILE A 81 -5.94 19.52 9.50
C ILE A 81 -6.83 18.33 9.18
N ASP A 82 -6.74 17.85 7.94
CA ASP A 82 -7.49 16.69 7.47
C ASP A 82 -6.51 15.62 7.00
N ILE A 83 -6.52 14.47 7.67
CA ILE A 83 -5.74 13.29 7.30
C ILE A 83 -6.68 12.30 6.62
N LEU A 84 -6.43 11.97 5.36
CA LEU A 84 -7.09 10.86 4.67
C LEU A 84 -6.20 9.62 4.76
N ALA A 85 -6.77 8.50 5.22
CA ALA A 85 -6.12 7.21 5.19
C ALA A 85 -6.93 6.21 4.36
N LEU A 86 -6.26 5.58 3.41
CA LEU A 86 -6.84 4.62 2.47
C LEU A 86 -6.27 3.23 2.74
N SER A 87 -7.12 2.29 3.10
CA SER A 87 -6.67 0.95 3.46
C SER A 87 -6.29 0.09 2.25
N GLY A 88 -5.63 -1.04 2.53
CA GLY A 88 -5.58 -2.16 1.59
C GLY A 88 -6.94 -2.84 1.38
N GLY A 89 -6.98 -3.82 0.47
CA GLY A 89 -8.20 -4.53 0.11
C GLY A 89 -8.28 -5.04 -1.33
N ALA A 90 -7.16 -5.09 -2.08
CA ALA A 90 -7.13 -5.57 -3.47
C ALA A 90 -8.22 -4.91 -4.36
N GLU A 91 -9.02 -5.70 -5.07
CA GLU A 91 -10.17 -5.28 -5.89
C GLU A 91 -11.20 -4.44 -5.13
N ASP A 92 -11.31 -4.60 -3.80
CA ASP A 92 -12.25 -3.82 -3.00
C ASP A 92 -11.92 -2.31 -2.99
N GLY A 93 -10.73 -1.92 -3.46
CA GLY A 93 -10.40 -0.52 -3.71
C GLY A 93 -11.38 0.20 -4.65
N ALA A 94 -12.17 -0.56 -5.44
CA ALA A 94 -13.25 -0.01 -6.23
C ALA A 94 -14.25 0.79 -5.37
N TYR A 95 -14.54 0.33 -4.16
CA TYR A 95 -15.35 1.06 -3.19
C TYR A 95 -14.76 2.44 -2.88
N GLY A 96 -13.47 2.51 -2.51
CA GLY A 96 -12.81 3.76 -2.16
C GLY A 96 -12.72 4.73 -3.34
N ALA A 97 -12.45 4.22 -4.54
CA ALA A 97 -12.46 5.01 -5.77
C ALA A 97 -13.85 5.62 -6.03
N GLY A 98 -14.92 4.81 -5.97
CA GLY A 98 -16.29 5.29 -6.13
C GLY A 98 -16.66 6.30 -5.05
N PHE A 99 -16.34 6.00 -3.79
CA PHE A 99 -16.61 6.87 -2.65
C PHE A 99 -15.98 8.26 -2.81
N LEU A 100 -14.70 8.32 -3.22
CA LEU A 100 -14.03 9.60 -3.46
C LEU A 100 -14.70 10.42 -4.57
N LYS A 101 -15.13 9.77 -5.65
CA LYS A 101 -15.88 10.41 -6.74
C LYS A 101 -17.22 10.96 -6.25
N GLY A 102 -18.00 10.16 -5.52
CA GLY A 102 -19.28 10.59 -4.95
C GLY A 102 -19.12 11.76 -3.97
N TRP A 103 -18.08 11.71 -3.13
CA TRP A 103 -17.78 12.76 -2.17
C TRP A 103 -17.33 14.07 -2.84
N SER A 104 -16.55 13.97 -3.92
CA SER A 104 -16.22 15.13 -4.75
C SER A 104 -17.47 15.78 -5.35
N GLU A 105 -18.40 14.99 -5.88
CA GLU A 105 -19.66 15.51 -6.46
C GLU A 105 -20.61 16.08 -5.42
N ARG A 106 -20.54 15.60 -4.18
CA ARG A 106 -21.21 16.24 -3.04
C ARG A 106 -20.68 17.65 -2.75
N GLY A 107 -19.49 18.00 -3.27
CA GLY A 107 -18.95 19.36 -3.25
C GLY A 107 -18.27 19.78 -1.92
N ASN A 108 -18.11 18.86 -0.96
CA ASN A 108 -17.55 19.17 0.36
C ASN A 108 -16.38 18.26 0.76
N ARG A 109 -15.74 17.59 -0.20
CA ARG A 109 -14.47 16.87 0.03
C ARG A 109 -13.37 17.88 0.33
N PRO A 110 -12.69 17.79 1.49
CA PRO A 110 -11.67 18.76 1.87
C PRO A 110 -10.38 18.56 1.07
N GLU A 111 -9.57 19.61 1.03
CA GLU A 111 -8.17 19.48 0.66
C GLU A 111 -7.41 18.84 1.83
N PHE A 112 -6.91 17.62 1.63
CA PHE A 112 -6.23 16.88 2.69
C PHE A 112 -4.83 17.44 2.96
N THR A 113 -4.51 17.63 4.24
CA THR A 113 -3.17 17.96 4.72
C THR A 113 -2.23 16.77 4.57
N VAL A 114 -2.72 15.56 4.88
CA VAL A 114 -1.96 14.32 4.75
C VAL A 114 -2.84 13.29 4.06
N VAL A 115 -2.28 12.56 3.10
CA VAL A 115 -2.91 11.38 2.51
C VAL A 115 -1.97 10.19 2.67
N THR A 116 -2.49 9.10 3.21
CA THR A 116 -1.77 7.84 3.37
C THR A 116 -2.45 6.73 2.58
N GLY A 117 -1.66 5.78 2.07
CA GLY A 117 -2.18 4.64 1.33
C GLY A 117 -1.37 3.36 1.55
N ILE A 118 -2.07 2.24 1.64
CA ILE A 118 -1.49 0.89 1.64
C ILE A 118 -2.18 0.04 0.58
N SER A 119 -1.43 -0.75 -0.18
CA SER A 119 -1.98 -1.68 -1.18
C SER A 119 -2.86 -0.95 -2.18
N THR A 120 -4.08 -1.40 -2.39
CA THR A 120 -5.06 -0.68 -3.21
C THR A 120 -5.20 0.79 -2.80
N GLY A 121 -5.09 1.12 -1.51
CA GLY A 121 -5.04 2.50 -1.02
C GLY A 121 -3.82 3.30 -1.49
N ALA A 122 -2.67 2.66 -1.73
CA ALA A 122 -1.49 3.29 -2.32
C ALA A 122 -1.67 3.60 -3.82
N LEU A 123 -2.51 2.82 -4.51
CA LEU A 123 -2.92 3.11 -5.89
C LEU A 123 -3.93 4.26 -5.98
N ILE A 124 -4.68 4.51 -4.90
CA ILE A 124 -5.67 5.59 -4.82
C ILE A 124 -5.06 6.91 -4.30
N ALA A 125 -4.16 6.81 -3.32
CA ALA A 125 -3.68 7.95 -2.53
C ALA A 125 -3.10 9.12 -3.35
N PRO A 126 -2.23 8.92 -4.36
CA PRO A 126 -1.69 10.03 -5.14
C PRO A 126 -2.75 10.84 -5.88
N PHE A 127 -3.72 10.15 -6.47
CA PHE A 127 -4.86 10.78 -7.16
C PHE A 127 -5.79 11.48 -6.16
N ALA A 128 -6.08 10.83 -5.03
CA ALA A 128 -6.89 11.41 -3.97
C ALA A 128 -6.26 12.69 -3.38
N PHE A 129 -4.93 12.71 -3.29
CA PHE A 129 -4.13 13.84 -2.85
C PHE A 129 -4.20 15.00 -3.84
N LEU A 130 -4.07 14.78 -5.13
CA LEU A 130 -4.18 15.87 -6.11
C LEU A 130 -5.62 16.35 -6.35
N GLY A 131 -6.63 15.56 -5.92
CA GLY A 131 -8.01 16.02 -5.78
C GLY A 131 -8.94 15.57 -6.91
N PRO A 132 -10.15 16.18 -7.01
CA PRO A 132 -11.26 15.68 -7.83
C PRO A 132 -10.98 15.50 -9.32
N LYS A 133 -10.01 16.24 -9.88
CA LYS A 133 -9.65 16.13 -11.30
C LYS A 133 -9.15 14.74 -11.70
N TYR A 134 -8.65 13.96 -10.74
CA TYR A 134 -8.17 12.59 -10.96
C TYR A 134 -9.21 11.51 -10.65
N ASP A 135 -10.44 11.88 -10.25
CA ASP A 135 -11.45 10.86 -9.93
C ASP A 135 -11.82 10.00 -11.17
N LYS A 136 -11.72 10.56 -12.39
CA LYS A 136 -11.90 9.78 -13.64
C LYS A 136 -10.82 8.72 -13.84
N VAL A 137 -9.58 9.02 -13.44
CA VAL A 137 -8.46 8.06 -13.52
C VAL A 137 -8.72 6.90 -12.56
N LEU A 138 -9.18 7.20 -11.34
CA LEU A 138 -9.58 6.18 -10.36
C LEU A 138 -10.76 5.34 -10.87
N GLN A 139 -11.77 5.97 -11.48
CA GLN A 139 -12.89 5.25 -12.10
C GLN A 139 -12.40 4.27 -13.16
N LYS A 140 -11.56 4.73 -14.10
CA LYS A 140 -10.99 3.87 -15.15
C LYS A 140 -10.20 2.71 -14.55
N LEU A 141 -9.31 3.00 -13.60
CA LEU A 141 -8.48 2.00 -12.93
C LEU A 141 -9.31 0.88 -12.30
N TYR A 142 -10.45 1.20 -11.67
CA TYR A 142 -11.27 0.23 -10.94
C TYR A 142 -12.52 -0.25 -11.67
N THR A 143 -12.85 0.24 -12.87
CA THR A 143 -14.05 -0.21 -13.60
C THR A 143 -13.74 -0.71 -15.01
N GLU A 144 -12.58 -0.36 -15.56
CA GLU A 144 -12.18 -0.76 -16.92
C GLU A 144 -11.05 -1.78 -16.92
N SER A 145 -10.23 -1.83 -15.87
CA SER A 145 -9.21 -2.86 -15.68
C SER A 145 -9.84 -4.23 -15.44
N SER A 146 -9.28 -5.27 -16.03
CA SER A 146 -9.48 -6.67 -15.62
C SER A 146 -8.16 -7.38 -15.68
N GLN A 147 -7.95 -8.34 -14.78
CA GLN A 147 -7.02 -9.42 -15.03
C GLN A 147 -7.84 -10.66 -15.37
N LYS A 148 -7.83 -11.05 -16.64
CA LYS A 148 -8.28 -12.40 -17.02
C LYS A 148 -7.12 -13.35 -16.72
N ASN A 149 -7.39 -14.41 -15.98
CA ASN A 149 -6.46 -15.49 -15.63
C ASN A 149 -5.33 -15.06 -14.70
N ILE A 150 -5.61 -15.04 -13.40
CA ILE A 150 -4.56 -15.15 -12.39
C ILE A 150 -4.51 -16.60 -11.96
N VAL A 151 -3.45 -17.29 -12.36
CA VAL A 151 -3.10 -18.57 -11.77
C VAL A 151 -2.46 -18.22 -10.43
N LEU A 152 -3.11 -18.58 -9.31
CA LEU A 152 -2.49 -18.53 -7.99
C LEU A 152 -1.21 -19.37 -8.07
N LEU A 153 -0.05 -18.73 -7.98
CA LEU A 153 1.24 -19.40 -8.08
C LEU A 153 1.37 -20.38 -6.92
N SER A 154 1.67 -21.64 -7.21
CA SER A 154 2.21 -22.52 -6.18
C SER A 154 3.52 -21.90 -5.65
N PRO A 155 3.90 -22.15 -4.37
CA PRO A 155 5.17 -21.65 -3.82
C PRO A 155 6.39 -21.98 -4.69
N MET A 156 6.32 -23.06 -5.48
CA MET A 156 7.34 -23.46 -6.43
C MET A 156 7.40 -22.55 -7.67
N GLU A 157 6.26 -22.16 -8.26
CA GLU A 157 6.23 -21.33 -9.47
C GLU A 157 6.62 -19.87 -9.21
N ALA A 158 6.32 -19.36 -8.00
CA ALA A 158 6.81 -18.06 -7.55
C ALA A 158 8.35 -18.02 -7.40
N LEU A 159 8.98 -19.18 -7.13
CA LEU A 159 10.43 -19.35 -7.04
C LEU A 159 11.10 -19.48 -8.42
N PHE A 160 10.44 -20.14 -9.38
CA PHE A 160 11.01 -20.48 -10.70
C PHE A 160 10.81 -19.42 -11.80
N GLY A 161 10.50 -18.18 -11.44
CA GLY A 161 10.46 -17.07 -12.40
C GLY A 161 9.38 -17.22 -13.48
N ALA A 162 8.30 -17.96 -13.19
CA ALA A 162 7.13 -17.99 -14.04
C ALA A 162 6.47 -16.60 -14.02
N SER A 163 6.69 -15.84 -15.10
CA SER A 163 5.75 -14.80 -15.50
C SER A 163 4.38 -15.44 -15.59
N LEU A 164 3.41 -15.01 -14.77
CA LEU A 164 1.97 -14.89 -15.09
C LEU A 164 1.11 -14.62 -13.84
N GLY A 165 1.25 -13.40 -13.32
CA GLY A 165 0.10 -12.54 -13.04
C GLY A 165 0.42 -11.26 -13.79
N ASP A 166 -0.36 -10.92 -14.83
CA ASP A 166 0.06 -9.84 -15.72
C ASP A 166 -0.08 -8.49 -15.00
N THR A 167 1.00 -8.05 -14.35
CA THR A 167 1.12 -6.70 -13.79
C THR A 167 1.32 -5.66 -14.89
N ALA A 168 1.44 -6.04 -16.16
CA ALA A 168 1.65 -5.10 -17.26
C ALA A 168 0.51 -4.09 -17.45
N PRO A 169 -0.79 -4.42 -17.33
CA PRO A 169 -1.86 -3.44 -17.42
C PRO A 169 -1.78 -2.39 -16.30
N LEU A 170 -1.57 -2.81 -15.05
CA LEU A 170 -1.37 -1.88 -13.93
C LEU A 170 -0.12 -1.03 -14.12
N LYS A 171 1.01 -1.65 -14.47
CA LYS A 171 2.27 -0.93 -14.77
C LYS A 171 2.11 0.04 -15.93
N LYS A 172 1.32 -0.30 -16.95
CA LYS A 172 1.04 0.56 -18.10
C LYS A 172 0.25 1.78 -17.67
N ILE A 173 -0.89 1.60 -16.97
CA ILE A 173 -1.68 2.74 -16.45
C ILE A 173 -0.81 3.60 -15.54
N LEU A 174 -0.08 3.00 -14.60
CA LEU A 174 0.82 3.74 -13.73
C LEU A 174 1.91 4.48 -14.51
N SER A 175 2.44 3.90 -15.59
CA SER A 175 3.45 4.57 -16.44
C SER A 175 2.89 5.73 -17.25
N GLU A 176 1.63 5.66 -17.67
CA GLU A 176 0.95 6.71 -18.41
C GLU A 176 0.57 7.88 -17.48
N GLU A 177 0.04 7.57 -16.30
CA GLU A 177 -0.51 8.55 -15.35
C GLU A 177 0.56 9.15 -14.41
N ILE A 178 1.52 8.35 -13.94
CA ILE A 178 2.57 8.79 -13.02
C ILE A 178 3.82 9.17 -13.84
N ASN A 179 3.67 10.28 -14.57
CA ASN A 179 4.69 10.89 -15.41
C ASN A 179 5.30 12.15 -14.76
N ASP A 180 6.20 12.83 -15.45
CA ASP A 180 6.90 14.02 -14.93
C ASP A 180 5.94 15.15 -14.55
N ASP A 181 4.88 15.38 -15.33
CA ASP A 181 3.88 16.41 -15.04
C ASP A 181 3.11 16.09 -13.75
N PHE A 182 2.70 14.83 -13.57
CA PHE A 182 2.06 14.37 -12.34
C PHE A 182 2.98 14.57 -11.12
N VAL A 183 4.25 14.23 -11.25
CA VAL A 183 5.23 14.43 -10.16
C VAL A 183 5.47 15.92 -9.89
N ALA A 184 5.48 16.77 -10.92
CA ALA A 184 5.58 18.21 -10.74
C ALA A 184 4.37 18.79 -9.99
N GLU A 185 3.18 18.25 -10.20
CA GLU A 185 2.00 18.61 -9.42
C GLU A 185 2.11 18.19 -7.95
N LEU A 186 2.56 16.95 -7.68
CA LEU A 186 2.84 16.50 -6.31
C LEU A 186 3.84 17.43 -5.62
N ALA A 187 4.90 17.84 -6.33
CA ALA A 187 5.90 18.76 -5.79
C ALA A 187 5.31 20.15 -5.47
N LYS A 188 4.38 20.66 -6.29
CA LYS A 188 3.68 21.93 -6.02
C LYS A 188 2.87 21.85 -4.72
N GLU A 189 2.13 20.77 -4.52
CA GLU A 189 1.36 20.55 -3.28
C GLU A 189 2.27 20.29 -2.07
N ALA A 190 3.39 19.58 -2.26
CA ALA A 190 4.41 19.37 -1.24
C ALA A 190 5.03 20.67 -0.73
N LYS A 191 5.25 21.66 -1.61
CA LYS A 191 5.74 23.00 -1.23
C LYS A 191 4.74 23.76 -0.35
N LYS A 192 3.45 23.42 -0.40
CA LYS A 192 2.43 23.94 0.50
C LYS A 192 2.41 23.20 1.85
N GLY A 193 3.29 22.22 2.07
CA GLY A 193 3.34 21.44 3.31
C GLY A 193 2.31 20.32 3.39
N ARG A 194 1.63 19.98 2.29
CA ARG A 194 0.82 18.76 2.20
C ARG A 194 1.74 17.55 2.10
N LEU A 195 1.35 16.43 2.70
CA LEU A 195 2.14 15.20 2.72
C LEU A 195 1.40 14.05 2.03
N LEU A 196 2.10 13.30 1.19
CA LEU A 196 1.60 12.05 0.60
C LEU A 196 2.53 10.92 1.00
N GLN A 197 1.97 9.90 1.63
CA GLN A 197 2.73 8.79 2.20
C GLN A 197 2.18 7.44 1.74
N ILE A 198 3.08 6.52 1.36
CA ILE A 198 2.71 5.15 0.97
C ILE A 198 3.42 4.16 1.87
N GLY A 199 2.67 3.18 2.37
CA GLY A 199 3.20 2.09 3.20
C GLY A 199 3.57 0.86 2.38
N THR A 200 4.74 0.29 2.64
CA THR A 200 5.14 -1.04 2.15
C THR A 200 5.64 -1.88 3.31
N THR A 201 5.78 -3.19 3.11
CA THR A 201 6.48 -4.05 4.05
C THR A 201 7.86 -4.36 3.51
N ASN A 202 8.89 -4.00 4.26
CA ASN A 202 10.23 -4.50 4.02
C ASN A 202 10.33 -5.91 4.61
N LEU A 203 10.37 -6.91 3.74
CA LEU A 203 10.25 -8.31 4.15
C LEU A 203 11.53 -8.83 4.83
N ASP A 204 12.69 -8.29 4.44
CA ASP A 204 13.98 -8.61 5.08
C ASP A 204 14.01 -8.22 6.54
N ALA A 205 13.52 -7.02 6.83
CA ALA A 205 13.49 -6.47 8.18
C ALA A 205 12.23 -6.87 8.94
N GLN A 206 11.23 -7.48 8.29
CA GLN A 206 9.87 -7.68 8.80
C GLN A 206 9.25 -6.40 9.38
N ARG A 207 9.48 -5.26 8.72
CA ARG A 207 9.11 -3.95 9.24
C ARG A 207 8.34 -3.10 8.24
N PRO A 208 7.35 -2.32 8.71
CA PRO A 208 6.68 -1.35 7.87
C PRO A 208 7.66 -0.26 7.45
N VAL A 209 7.61 0.12 6.18
CA VAL A 209 8.33 1.29 5.64
C VAL A 209 7.31 2.26 5.10
N VAL A 210 7.38 3.51 5.57
CA VAL A 210 6.61 4.62 5.01
C VAL A 210 7.50 5.40 4.06
N TRP A 211 7.02 5.55 2.83
CA TRP A 211 7.64 6.32 1.77
C TRP A 211 6.99 7.69 1.68
N GLU A 212 7.80 8.75 1.71
CA GLU A 212 7.37 10.14 1.57
C GLU A 212 7.34 10.53 0.09
N ILE A 213 6.23 10.26 -0.57
CA ILE A 213 6.07 10.50 -2.02
C ILE A 213 6.23 11.99 -2.35
N THR A 214 5.81 12.88 -1.46
CA THR A 214 6.03 14.32 -1.59
C THR A 214 7.52 14.70 -1.50
N GLU A 215 8.35 14.01 -0.72
CA GLU A 215 9.82 14.25 -0.73
C GLU A 215 10.47 13.75 -2.01
N ILE A 216 10.01 12.61 -2.53
CA ILE A 216 10.47 12.08 -3.82
C ILE A 216 10.17 13.09 -4.93
N ALA A 217 8.95 13.64 -4.95
CA ALA A 217 8.57 14.67 -5.90
C ALA A 217 9.38 15.98 -5.74
N LEU A 218 9.64 16.42 -4.51
CA LEU A 218 10.44 17.62 -4.24
C LEU A 218 11.91 17.49 -4.63
N SER A 219 12.42 16.27 -4.81
CA SER A 219 13.82 16.04 -5.19
C SER A 219 14.18 16.62 -6.56
N GLY A 220 13.20 16.78 -7.46
CA GLY A 220 13.41 17.23 -8.84
C GLY A 220 14.20 16.25 -9.71
N ARG A 221 14.36 15.00 -9.27
CA ARG A 221 15.12 13.99 -10.01
C ARG A 221 14.31 13.38 -11.15
N SER A 222 15.00 13.08 -12.25
CA SER A 222 14.41 12.42 -13.42
C SER A 222 13.94 10.97 -13.16
N ASP A 223 14.47 10.32 -12.12
CA ASP A 223 14.04 8.96 -11.73
C ASP A 223 12.85 8.94 -10.76
N ALA A 224 12.35 10.11 -10.31
CA ALA A 224 11.25 10.21 -9.35
C ALA A 224 9.95 9.54 -9.81
N PRO A 225 9.46 9.72 -11.06
CA PRO A 225 8.26 9.03 -11.50
C PRO A 225 8.42 7.50 -11.51
N LYS A 226 9.60 6.99 -11.86
CA LYS A 226 9.88 5.55 -11.80
C LYS A 226 9.85 5.05 -10.36
N LEU A 227 10.53 5.73 -9.44
CA LEU A 227 10.57 5.32 -8.03
C LEU A 227 9.17 5.33 -7.39
N ILE A 228 8.35 6.35 -7.67
CA ILE A 228 6.97 6.40 -7.17
C ILE A 228 6.16 5.21 -7.68
N ARG A 229 6.26 4.88 -8.97
CA ARG A 229 5.60 3.69 -9.55
C ARG A 229 6.08 2.38 -8.91
N ASP A 230 7.39 2.24 -8.69
CA ASP A 230 7.96 1.06 -8.04
C ASP A 230 7.44 0.92 -6.61
N ILE A 231 7.31 2.01 -5.85
CA ILE A 231 6.75 2.01 -4.48
C ILE A 231 5.26 1.68 -4.48
N MET A 232 4.48 2.27 -5.40
CA MET A 232 3.06 1.95 -5.55
C MET A 232 2.85 0.47 -5.89
N LEU A 233 3.65 -0.05 -6.82
CA LEU A 233 3.64 -1.47 -7.18
C LEU A 233 4.02 -2.34 -5.98
N ALA A 234 5.10 -2.01 -5.28
CA ALA A 234 5.54 -2.74 -4.09
C ALA A 234 4.44 -2.80 -3.04
N SER A 235 3.76 -1.67 -2.80
CA SER A 235 2.67 -1.57 -1.84
C SER A 235 1.49 -2.46 -2.20
N ALA A 236 1.27 -2.77 -3.49
CA ALA A 236 0.20 -3.62 -4.00
C ALA A 236 0.65 -5.06 -4.38
N SER A 237 1.90 -5.43 -4.14
CA SER A 237 2.44 -6.78 -4.43
C SER A 237 2.09 -7.76 -3.30
N ILE A 238 0.88 -8.32 -3.34
CA ILE A 238 0.39 -9.31 -2.37
C ILE A 238 1.27 -10.58 -2.42
N PRO A 239 1.88 -11.02 -1.30
CA PRO A 239 2.66 -12.24 -1.27
C PRO A 239 1.87 -13.47 -1.75
N GLY A 240 2.48 -14.29 -2.60
CA GLY A 240 1.85 -15.47 -3.20
C GLY A 240 1.04 -15.18 -4.48
N ALA A 241 0.53 -13.96 -4.65
CA ALA A 241 -0.17 -13.55 -5.87
C ALA A 241 0.72 -12.76 -6.84
N PHE A 242 1.62 -11.93 -6.31
CA PHE A 242 2.50 -11.06 -7.09
C PHE A 242 3.95 -11.15 -6.65
N PRO A 243 4.91 -10.99 -7.57
CA PRO A 243 6.32 -10.93 -7.21
C PRO A 243 6.62 -9.67 -6.36
N PRO A 244 7.59 -9.75 -5.44
CA PRO A 244 8.06 -8.57 -4.71
C PRO A 244 8.73 -7.55 -5.64
N VAL A 245 8.84 -6.32 -5.15
CA VAL A 245 9.66 -5.28 -5.79
C VAL A 245 10.99 -5.19 -5.05
N LEU A 246 12.09 -5.27 -5.81
CA LEU A 246 13.44 -5.04 -5.30
C LEU A 246 13.76 -3.54 -5.40
N ILE A 247 14.14 -2.94 -4.28
CA ILE A 247 14.54 -1.53 -4.25
C ILE A 247 16.04 -1.46 -3.95
N ASP A 248 16.77 -0.82 -4.88
CA ASP A 248 18.20 -0.58 -4.75
C ASP A 248 18.47 0.48 -3.68
N VAL A 249 19.36 0.15 -2.77
CA VAL A 249 19.84 1.04 -1.72
C VAL A 249 21.36 1.08 -1.69
N VAL A 250 21.91 2.17 -1.18
CA VAL A 250 23.34 2.39 -1.06
C VAL A 250 23.70 2.59 0.40
N ILE A 251 24.76 1.90 0.83
CA ILE A 251 25.35 2.02 2.16
C ILE A 251 26.85 2.21 1.95
N ASN A 252 27.41 3.32 2.42
CA ASN A 252 28.83 3.64 2.29
C ASN A 252 29.38 3.47 0.85
N GLY A 253 28.58 3.82 -0.16
CA GLY A 253 28.93 3.70 -1.58
C GLY A 253 28.71 2.32 -2.22
N LYS A 254 28.43 1.27 -1.43
CA LYS A 254 28.11 -0.08 -1.93
C LYS A 254 26.60 -0.25 -2.14
N LYS A 255 26.23 -0.91 -3.25
CA LYS A 255 24.82 -1.21 -3.60
C LYS A 255 24.34 -2.47 -2.90
N TYR A 256 23.07 -2.44 -2.51
CA TYR A 256 22.32 -3.51 -1.87
C TYR A 256 20.89 -3.51 -2.42
N GLN A 257 20.15 -4.59 -2.18
CA GLN A 257 18.73 -4.67 -2.55
C GLN A 257 17.88 -5.07 -1.36
N GLU A 258 16.80 -4.33 -1.16
CA GLU A 258 15.75 -4.62 -0.19
C GLU A 258 14.53 -5.23 -0.87
N VAL A 259 13.90 -6.21 -0.24
CA VAL A 259 12.66 -6.84 -0.73
C VAL A 259 11.46 -6.13 -0.13
N HIS A 260 10.65 -5.51 -0.99
CA HIS A 260 9.40 -4.86 -0.61
C HIS A 260 8.18 -5.61 -1.18
N VAL A 261 7.20 -5.82 -0.31
CA VAL A 261 5.90 -6.42 -0.61
C VAL A 261 4.78 -5.53 -0.07
N ASP A 262 3.54 -5.99 -0.28
CA ASP A 262 2.35 -5.29 0.15
C ASP A 262 2.44 -4.78 1.60
N GLY A 263 2.09 -3.51 1.81
CA GLY A 263 2.09 -2.91 3.14
C GLY A 263 1.13 -3.60 4.11
N GLY A 264 0.08 -4.22 3.57
CA GLY A 264 -0.95 -5.03 4.21
C GLY A 264 -0.43 -6.15 5.09
N VAL A 265 0.79 -6.64 4.83
CA VAL A 265 1.47 -7.63 5.66
C VAL A 265 1.79 -7.06 7.06
N THR A 266 2.13 -5.76 7.15
CA THR A 266 2.47 -5.11 8.42
C THR A 266 1.42 -4.13 8.92
N ARG A 267 0.59 -3.55 8.05
CA ARG A 267 -0.57 -2.69 8.39
C ARG A 267 -1.57 -2.68 7.25
N GLN A 268 -2.86 -2.63 7.53
CA GLN A 268 -3.89 -2.46 6.53
C GLN A 268 -4.27 -0.99 6.31
N ILE A 269 -4.10 -0.13 7.31
CA ILE A 269 -4.38 1.31 7.24
C ILE A 269 -3.52 2.05 8.28
N PHE A 270 -3.05 3.26 7.97
CA PHE A 270 -2.24 4.05 8.90
C PHE A 270 -2.45 5.55 8.75
N VAL A 271 -2.14 6.32 9.80
CA VAL A 271 -2.18 7.80 9.78
C VAL A 271 -0.79 8.38 10.08
N TYR A 272 -0.25 8.08 11.25
CA TYR A 272 1.09 8.43 11.68
C TYR A 272 1.58 7.46 12.78
N PRO A 273 2.90 7.38 13.04
CA PRO A 273 3.45 6.51 14.07
C PRO A 273 2.95 6.86 15.47
N ARG A 274 2.68 5.85 16.30
CA ARG A 274 2.15 6.05 17.67
C ARG A 274 3.09 6.85 18.57
N ASP A 275 4.40 6.83 18.33
CA ASP A 275 5.39 7.61 19.09
C ASP A 275 5.50 9.09 18.65
N LEU A 276 4.72 9.53 17.66
CA LEU A 276 4.66 10.93 17.24
C LEU A 276 3.99 11.79 18.32
N ASP A 277 4.66 12.87 18.72
CA ASP A 277 4.12 13.85 19.68
C ASP A 277 3.46 15.01 18.93
N ILE A 278 2.15 14.86 18.73
CA ILE A 278 1.31 15.89 18.10
C ILE A 278 1.32 17.20 18.91
N ARG A 279 1.37 17.14 20.25
CA ARG A 279 1.40 18.35 21.09
C ARG A 279 2.70 19.11 20.93
N LYS A 280 3.83 18.42 20.77
CA LYS A 280 5.12 19.05 20.42
C LYS A 280 5.03 19.75 19.06
N LEU A 281 4.46 19.10 18.03
CA LEU A 281 4.24 19.74 16.73
C LEU A 281 3.37 21.01 16.86
N GLN A 282 2.26 20.95 17.59
CA GLN A 282 1.38 22.11 17.80
C GLN A 282 2.12 23.29 18.46
N ARG A 283 2.95 23.02 19.48
CA ARG A 283 3.78 24.05 20.12
C ARG A 283 4.81 24.65 19.18
N MET A 284 5.54 23.81 18.42
CA MET A 284 6.57 24.27 17.49
C MET A 284 5.99 25.06 16.31
N LEU A 285 4.77 24.73 15.88
CA LEU A 285 4.09 25.41 14.78
C LEU A 285 3.29 26.63 15.25
N HIS A 286 3.03 26.75 16.55
CA HIS A 286 2.06 27.70 17.12
C HIS A 286 0.68 27.57 16.44
N MET A 287 0.20 26.33 16.25
CA MET A 287 -1.06 26.02 15.57
C MET A 287 -1.93 25.04 16.37
N TYR A 288 -3.21 25.37 16.53
CA TYR A 288 -4.21 24.55 17.23
C TYR A 288 -5.48 24.36 16.38
N PRO A 289 -5.37 23.70 15.21
CA PRO A 289 -6.49 23.57 14.28
C PRO A 289 -7.53 22.56 14.77
N GLN A 290 -8.73 22.62 14.17
CA GLN A 290 -9.63 21.48 14.15
C GLN A 290 -8.95 20.32 13.42
N LYS A 291 -9.00 19.13 13.98
CA LYS A 291 -8.29 17.95 13.47
C LYS A 291 -9.30 16.88 13.08
N ASN A 292 -9.19 16.35 11.86
CA ASN A 292 -10.05 15.29 11.34
C ASN A 292 -9.21 14.14 10.76
N MET A 293 -9.64 12.91 11.03
CA MET A 293 -9.16 11.70 10.37
C MET A 293 -10.30 11.12 9.54
N TRP A 294 -10.08 11.01 8.23
CA TRP A 294 -10.99 10.42 7.25
C TRP A 294 -10.42 9.04 6.88
N LEU A 295 -11.10 7.98 7.30
CA LEU A 295 -10.65 6.60 7.17
C LEU A 295 -11.55 5.89 6.17
N ILE A 296 -10.99 5.56 5.00
CA ILE A 296 -11.67 4.71 4.00
C ILE A 296 -11.10 3.31 4.13
N ARG A 297 -11.87 2.43 4.78
CA ARG A 297 -11.60 0.99 4.81
C ARG A 297 -12.21 0.40 3.55
N ASN A 298 -11.36 -0.01 2.61
CA ASN A 298 -11.81 -0.52 1.32
C ASN A 298 -12.54 -1.85 1.42
N THR A 299 -12.45 -2.62 2.51
CA THR A 299 -13.15 -3.90 2.68
C THR A 299 -14.30 -3.80 3.69
N LYS A 300 -15.07 -4.88 3.85
CA LYS A 300 -15.98 -5.03 5.01
C LYS A 300 -15.20 -5.20 6.32
N ILE A 301 -15.77 -4.69 7.41
CA ILE A 301 -15.27 -4.90 8.78
C ILE A 301 -15.79 -6.23 9.33
N ASP A 302 -17.08 -6.51 9.13
CA ASP A 302 -17.71 -7.75 9.59
C ASP A 302 -17.05 -9.02 9.03
N PRO A 303 -17.08 -10.13 9.78
CA PRO A 303 -16.78 -11.46 9.25
C PRO A 303 -17.72 -11.82 8.10
N GLU A 304 -17.17 -12.54 7.12
CA GLU A 304 -17.93 -13.03 5.97
C GLU A 304 -17.87 -14.56 5.96
N TYR A 305 -19.02 -15.20 6.08
CA TYR A 305 -19.11 -16.65 5.97
C TYR A 305 -18.84 -17.06 4.52
N LYS A 306 -17.84 -17.91 4.33
CA LYS A 306 -17.51 -18.54 3.04
C LYS A 306 -16.97 -19.94 3.35
N PRO A 307 -17.68 -21.02 2.97
CA PRO A 307 -17.10 -22.35 3.04
C PRO A 307 -15.91 -22.43 2.07
N ILE A 308 -14.83 -23.09 2.46
CA ILE A 308 -13.63 -23.27 1.64
C ILE A 308 -13.45 -24.75 1.30
N SER A 309 -12.75 -25.03 0.19
CA SER A 309 -12.24 -26.38 -0.01
C SER A 309 -11.09 -26.66 0.97
N LEU A 310 -10.76 -27.93 1.19
CA LEU A 310 -9.64 -28.35 2.05
C LEU A 310 -8.31 -28.41 1.28
N SER A 311 -8.20 -27.71 0.15
CA SER A 311 -6.94 -27.56 -0.57
C SER A 311 -5.97 -26.68 0.25
N LEU A 312 -4.66 -26.95 0.16
CA LEU A 312 -3.66 -26.15 0.86
C LEU A 312 -3.67 -24.67 0.40
N ALA A 313 -3.95 -24.43 -0.88
CA ALA A 313 -4.03 -23.08 -1.45
C ALA A 313 -5.22 -22.30 -0.87
N ASP A 314 -6.41 -22.89 -0.87
CA ASP A 314 -7.63 -22.27 -0.35
C ASP A 314 -7.52 -21.97 1.16
N ILE A 315 -6.92 -22.90 1.92
CA ILE A 315 -6.67 -22.71 3.35
C ILE A 315 -5.68 -21.55 3.57
N ALA A 316 -4.59 -21.50 2.81
CA ALA A 316 -3.59 -20.43 2.93
C ALA A 316 -4.19 -19.06 2.57
N GLU A 317 -4.93 -18.97 1.46
CA GLU A 317 -5.63 -17.77 1.02
C GLU A 317 -6.66 -17.30 2.07
N ARG A 318 -7.53 -18.21 2.53
CA ARG A 318 -8.53 -17.89 3.55
C ARG A 318 -7.88 -17.44 4.86
N SER A 319 -6.76 -18.06 5.25
CA SER A 319 -5.99 -17.68 6.43
C SER A 319 -5.40 -16.28 6.28
N PHE A 320 -4.82 -15.97 5.12
CA PHE A 320 -4.29 -14.64 4.82
C PHE A 320 -5.38 -13.56 4.86
N TYR A 321 -6.53 -13.78 4.21
CA TYR A 321 -7.65 -12.84 4.29
C TYR A 321 -8.22 -12.68 5.71
N THR A 322 -8.24 -13.75 6.49
CA THR A 322 -8.67 -13.70 7.89
C THR A 322 -7.70 -12.86 8.72
N LEU A 323 -6.39 -13.14 8.62
CA LEU A 323 -5.35 -12.38 9.31
C LEU A 323 -5.40 -10.90 8.94
N THR A 324 -5.47 -10.58 7.64
CA THR A 324 -5.53 -9.18 7.18
C THR A 324 -6.83 -8.48 7.62
N LYS A 325 -7.99 -9.15 7.64
CA LYS A 325 -9.24 -8.58 8.15
C LYS A 325 -9.11 -8.19 9.63
N TYR A 326 -8.66 -9.10 10.48
CA TYR A 326 -8.49 -8.82 11.91
C TYR A 326 -7.34 -7.85 12.20
N HIS A 327 -6.28 -7.88 11.40
CA HIS A 327 -5.21 -6.89 11.48
C HIS A 327 -5.72 -5.48 11.17
N GLY A 328 -6.54 -5.32 10.12
CA GLY A 328 -7.17 -4.04 9.78
C GLY A 328 -8.15 -3.56 10.85
N LEU A 329 -8.85 -4.45 11.54
CA LEU A 329 -9.64 -4.09 12.72
C LEU A 329 -8.75 -3.55 13.85
N GLY A 330 -7.63 -4.21 14.13
CA GLY A 330 -6.63 -3.76 15.10
C GLY A 330 -6.07 -2.37 14.76
N ASP A 331 -5.80 -2.09 13.48
CA ASP A 331 -5.36 -0.77 13.01
C ASP A 331 -6.43 0.30 13.25
N LEU A 332 -7.70 0.02 12.95
CA LEU A 332 -8.80 0.96 13.20
C LEU A 332 -8.97 1.28 14.69
N VAL A 333 -8.84 0.26 15.57
CA VAL A 333 -8.84 0.46 17.02
C VAL A 333 -7.65 1.33 17.45
N ASN A 334 -6.46 1.05 16.92
CA ASN A 334 -5.26 1.84 17.19
C ASN A 334 -5.41 3.30 16.77
N ILE A 335 -5.92 3.55 15.56
CA ILE A 335 -6.14 4.90 15.04
C ILE A 335 -7.22 5.62 15.85
N THR A 336 -8.28 4.91 16.27
CA THR A 336 -9.31 5.48 17.15
C THR A 336 -8.76 5.90 18.50
N SER A 337 -7.85 5.10 19.06
CA SER A 337 -7.12 5.47 20.28
C SER A 337 -6.21 6.71 20.07
N LEU A 338 -5.49 6.78 18.95
CA LEU A 338 -4.66 7.94 18.60
C LEU A 338 -5.48 9.21 18.43
N ALA A 339 -6.61 9.12 17.73
CA ALA A 339 -7.51 10.24 17.53
C ALA A 339 -8.03 10.79 18.86
N LYS A 340 -8.44 9.91 19.79
CA LYS A 340 -8.84 10.33 21.14
C LYS A 340 -7.68 10.98 21.90
N ARG A 341 -6.49 10.38 21.86
CA ARG A 341 -5.28 10.91 22.54
C ARG A 341 -4.91 12.31 22.06
N ASP A 342 -5.02 12.53 20.76
CA ASP A 342 -4.50 13.73 20.09
C ASP A 342 -5.62 14.70 19.68
N GLY A 343 -6.88 14.43 20.01
CA GLY A 343 -8.02 15.32 19.76
C GLY A 343 -8.42 15.44 18.28
N PHE A 344 -8.41 14.34 17.52
CA PHE A 344 -8.96 14.27 16.17
C PHE A 344 -10.41 13.78 16.19
N HIS A 345 -11.25 14.38 15.36
CA HIS A 345 -12.56 13.81 15.01
C HIS A 345 -12.37 12.71 13.98
N ILE A 346 -13.01 11.57 14.20
CA ILE A 346 -12.95 10.43 13.28
C ILE A 346 -14.15 10.42 12.36
N HIS A 347 -13.88 10.05 11.11
CA HIS A 347 -14.85 9.76 10.07
C HIS A 347 -14.45 8.46 9.41
N ILE A 348 -15.22 7.39 9.59
CA ILE A 348 -14.96 6.06 9.04
C ILE A 348 -16.01 5.74 7.98
N THR A 349 -15.56 5.15 6.89
CA THR A 349 -16.43 4.54 5.90
C THR A 349 -15.83 3.22 5.44
N ASN A 350 -16.69 2.26 5.14
CA ASN A 350 -16.32 0.92 4.73
C ASN A 350 -17.37 0.30 3.81
N VAL A 351 -16.99 -0.78 3.13
CA VAL A 351 -17.92 -1.57 2.32
C VAL A 351 -19.09 -2.01 3.20
N PRO A 352 -20.34 -1.73 2.81
CA PRO A 352 -21.51 -2.12 3.58
C PRO A 352 -21.60 -3.64 3.73
N LYS A 353 -22.06 -4.10 4.89
CA LYS A 353 -22.35 -5.52 5.15
C LYS A 353 -23.32 -6.13 4.11
N SER A 354 -24.25 -5.31 3.63
CA SER A 354 -25.28 -5.70 2.65
C SER A 354 -24.76 -5.90 1.23
N PHE A 355 -23.51 -5.54 0.91
CA PHE A 355 -22.97 -5.79 -0.41
C PHE A 355 -22.64 -7.28 -0.57
N ASP A 356 -23.33 -7.96 -1.48
CA ASP A 356 -23.36 -9.42 -1.59
C ASP A 356 -23.05 -9.94 -2.99
N VAL A 357 -22.63 -9.06 -3.92
CA VAL A 357 -22.18 -9.47 -5.25
C VAL A 357 -20.99 -10.40 -5.09
N PRO A 358 -21.04 -11.65 -5.59
CA PRO A 358 -19.95 -12.59 -5.45
C PRO A 358 -18.74 -12.15 -6.27
N LEU A 359 -17.55 -12.38 -5.71
CA LEU A 359 -16.30 -12.29 -6.42
C LEU A 359 -16.03 -13.64 -7.09
N GLU A 360 -16.31 -13.71 -8.39
CA GLU A 360 -16.15 -14.93 -9.19
C GLU A 360 -14.68 -15.16 -9.59
N ASP A 361 -13.98 -14.08 -9.93
CA ASP A 361 -12.59 -14.09 -10.37
C ASP A 361 -11.81 -12.93 -9.72
N PHE A 362 -10.49 -13.07 -9.63
CA PHE A 362 -9.62 -12.01 -9.14
C PHE A 362 -9.68 -10.79 -10.08
N PHE A 363 -9.90 -9.59 -9.52
CA PHE A 363 -10.22 -8.37 -10.27
C PHE A 363 -11.39 -8.52 -11.27
N ASP A 364 -12.46 -9.21 -10.86
CA ASP A 364 -13.68 -9.30 -11.66
C ASP A 364 -14.30 -7.91 -11.92
N LYS A 365 -14.55 -7.61 -13.21
CA LYS A 365 -15.11 -6.30 -13.60
C LYS A 365 -16.51 -6.09 -13.09
N LYS A 366 -17.34 -7.14 -13.02
CA LYS A 366 -18.75 -7.00 -12.62
C LYS A 366 -18.81 -6.64 -11.13
N TYR A 367 -18.07 -7.36 -10.31
CA TYR A 367 -17.85 -7.09 -8.89
C TYR A 367 -17.33 -5.67 -8.67
N MET A 368 -16.22 -5.31 -9.30
CA MET A 368 -15.60 -4.00 -9.10
C MET A 368 -16.50 -2.84 -9.55
N LYS A 369 -17.23 -2.98 -10.67
CA LYS A 369 -18.22 -1.97 -11.10
C LYS A 369 -19.36 -1.83 -10.10
N ALA A 370 -19.91 -2.94 -9.62
CA ALA A 370 -20.97 -2.91 -8.62
C ALA A 370 -20.49 -2.27 -7.31
N LEU A 371 -19.29 -2.63 -6.86
CA LEU A 371 -18.71 -2.10 -5.64
C LEU A 371 -18.34 -0.61 -5.76
N TYR A 372 -17.83 -0.19 -6.93
CA TYR A 372 -17.61 1.21 -7.26
C TYR A 372 -18.90 2.02 -7.16
N GLN A 373 -20.00 1.49 -7.70
CA GLN A 373 -21.30 2.15 -7.63
C GLN A 373 -21.79 2.32 -6.19
N VAL A 374 -21.65 1.29 -5.35
CA VAL A 374 -21.95 1.36 -3.91
C VAL A 374 -21.13 2.43 -3.22
N GLY A 375 -19.82 2.50 -3.52
CA GLY A 375 -18.94 3.54 -3.02
C GLY A 375 -19.43 4.93 -3.42
N TYR A 376 -19.71 5.12 -4.72
CA TYR A 376 -20.17 6.39 -5.30
C TYR A 376 -21.46 6.89 -4.65
N GLU A 377 -22.47 6.05 -4.53
CA GLU A 377 -23.74 6.41 -3.89
C GLU A 377 -23.54 6.79 -2.42
N LYS A 378 -22.72 6.02 -1.70
CA LYS A 378 -22.41 6.30 -0.30
C LYS A 378 -21.64 7.60 -0.13
N GLY A 379 -20.66 7.90 -0.99
CA GLY A 379 -19.87 9.14 -0.95
C GLY A 379 -20.72 10.38 -1.21
N ARG A 380 -21.75 10.26 -2.04
CA ARG A 380 -22.71 11.34 -2.34
C ARG A 380 -23.74 11.55 -1.23
N SER A 381 -23.96 10.57 -0.36
CA SER A 381 -24.97 10.63 0.70
C SER A 381 -24.57 11.53 1.88
N ASN A 382 -25.56 11.98 2.66
CA ASN A 382 -25.32 12.70 3.93
C ASN A 382 -24.90 11.78 5.08
N SER A 383 -25.04 10.46 4.92
CA SER A 383 -24.66 9.41 5.89
C SER A 383 -23.38 8.66 5.49
N ALA A 384 -22.52 9.32 4.70
CA ALA A 384 -21.30 8.77 4.16
C ALA A 384 -20.30 8.31 5.24
N TRP A 385 -20.33 8.96 6.42
CA TRP A 385 -19.33 8.84 7.47
C TRP A 385 -19.95 8.40 8.79
N GLN A 386 -19.29 7.44 9.44
CA GLN A 386 -19.51 7.06 10.83
C GLN A 386 -18.49 7.78 11.72
N THR A 387 -18.89 8.25 12.88
CA THR A 387 -18.00 8.96 13.82
C THR A 387 -17.44 8.07 14.93
N THR A 388 -17.88 6.82 14.97
CA THR A 388 -17.42 5.79 15.90
C THR A 388 -17.22 4.49 15.15
N LEU A 389 -16.24 3.69 15.59
CA LEU A 389 -16.10 2.31 15.14
C LEU A 389 -17.23 1.50 15.77
N LYS A 390 -18.13 0.96 14.94
CA LYS A 390 -19.21 0.06 15.38
C LYS A 390 -18.78 -1.39 15.09
N PHE A 391 -19.01 -2.26 16.06
CA PHE A 391 -18.78 -3.70 15.94
C PHE A 391 -20.06 -4.41 15.50
#